data_AF-A0A8B9IVP8-F1
#
_entry.id   AF-A0A8B9IVP8-F1
#
_cell.length_a   1.000
_cell.length_b   1.000
_cell.length_c   1.000
_cell.angle_alpha   90.00
_cell.angle_beta   90.00
_cell.angle_gamma   90.00
#
_symmetry.space_group_name_H-M   'P 1'
#
loop_
_entity.id
_entity.type
_entity.pdbx_description
1 polymer ?
#
loop_
_entity_poly.entity_id
_entity_poly.type
_entity_poly.pdbx_seq_one_letter_code
_entity_poly.pdbx_strand_id
1 'polypeptide(L)'
;CSELAPRSDQIAGGSKAREEVRHKYRSLLGKLTTNSKRRIDALTALAKESKQFTKDIVFLTEAQITQVFISSFPAAFQYFGYYF
;
A
#
# COMPACT_ATOMS: atom_id res chain seq x y z
N CYS A 1 -21.78 -14.20 -36.48
CA CYS A 1 -21.07 -13.25 -35.59
C CYS A 1 -21.70 -13.33 -34.21
N SER A 2 -21.11 -14.09 -33.29
CA SER A 2 -21.50 -14.04 -31.88
C SER A 2 -20.57 -13.04 -31.20
N GLU A 3 -21.12 -11.87 -30.88
CA GLU A 3 -20.43 -10.76 -30.22
C GLU A 3 -20.08 -11.16 -28.78
N LEU A 4 -18.79 -11.30 -28.48
CA LEU A 4 -18.26 -11.59 -27.15
C LEU A 4 -18.28 -10.29 -26.33
N ALA A 5 -19.26 -10.14 -25.44
CA ALA A 5 -19.30 -9.07 -24.46
C ALA A 5 -18.07 -9.12 -23.53
N PRO A 6 -17.41 -7.99 -23.20
CA PRO A 6 -16.27 -7.98 -22.30
C PRO A 6 -16.71 -8.22 -20.84
N ARG A 7 -16.33 -9.40 -20.33
CA ARG A 7 -16.28 -9.90 -18.95
C ARG A 7 -16.27 -8.82 -17.82
N SER A 8 -17.42 -8.59 -17.21
CA SER A 8 -17.57 -7.79 -15.98
C SER A 8 -16.93 -8.42 -14.72
N ASP A 9 -16.59 -9.72 -14.72
CA ASP A 9 -15.91 -10.40 -13.62
C ASP A 9 -14.48 -9.89 -13.33
N GLN A 10 -13.80 -9.34 -14.34
CA GLN A 10 -12.40 -8.89 -14.20
C GLN A 10 -12.28 -7.65 -13.30
N ILE A 11 -13.32 -6.81 -13.26
CA ILE A 11 -13.32 -5.56 -12.48
C ILE A 11 -13.52 -5.87 -10.99
N ALA A 12 -14.42 -6.81 -10.66
CA ALA A 12 -14.65 -7.25 -9.28
C ALA A 12 -13.44 -8.01 -8.70
N GLY A 13 -12.82 -8.89 -9.51
CA GLY A 13 -11.60 -9.62 -9.12
C GLY A 13 -10.39 -8.70 -8.89
N GLY A 14 -10.23 -7.67 -9.72
CA GLY A 14 -9.16 -6.68 -9.56
C GLY A 14 -9.29 -5.83 -8.30
N SER A 15 -10.52 -5.42 -7.95
CA SER A 15 -10.79 -4.64 -6.73
C SER A 15 -10.52 -5.46 -5.45
N LYS A 16 -10.95 -6.72 -5.43
CA LYS A 16 -10.72 -7.63 -4.30
C LYS A 16 -9.23 -7.92 -4.10
N ALA A 17 -8.51 -8.26 -5.17
CA ALA A 17 -7.07 -8.52 -5.11
C ALA A 17 -6.28 -7.28 -4.66
N ARG A 18 -6.66 -6.09 -5.14
CA ARG A 18 -6.06 -4.82 -4.70
C ARG A 18 -6.26 -4.60 -3.21
N GLU A 19 -7.46 -4.84 -2.71
CA GLU A 19 -7.78 -4.64 -1.30
C GLU A 19 -7.07 -5.64 -0.39
N GLU A 20 -6.98 -6.91 -0.80
CA GLU A 20 -6.22 -7.92 -0.06
C GLU A 20 -4.74 -7.56 0.06
N VAL A 21 -4.13 -7.08 -1.03
CA VAL A 21 -2.74 -6.61 -1.05
C VAL A 21 -2.58 -5.40 -0.13
N ARG A 22 -3.47 -4.39 -0.24
CA ARG A 22 -3.42 -3.20 0.62
C ARG A 22 -3.57 -3.54 2.08
N HIS A 23 -4.48 -4.44 2.42
CA HIS A 23 -4.72 -4.86 3.80
C HIS A 23 -3.48 -5.58 4.39
N LYS A 24 -2.90 -6.52 3.63
CA LYS A 24 -1.66 -7.21 4.05
C LYS A 24 -0.49 -6.23 4.20
N TYR A 25 -0.31 -5.33 3.23
CA TYR A 25 0.79 -4.37 3.24
C TYR A 25 0.67 -3.38 4.42
N ARG A 26 -0.53 -2.82 4.67
CA ARG A 26 -0.80 -1.98 5.86
C ARG A 26 -0.53 -2.73 7.17
N SER A 27 -0.96 -3.99 7.28
CA SER A 27 -0.74 -4.80 8.48
C SER A 27 0.76 -5.02 8.76
N LEU A 28 1.56 -5.26 7.71
CA LEU A 28 3.01 -5.41 7.85
C LEU A 28 3.71 -4.09 8.18
N LEU A 29 3.30 -2.99 7.54
CA LEU A 29 3.81 -1.64 7.82
C LEU A 29 3.51 -1.20 9.25
N GLY A 30 2.29 -1.39 9.75
CA GLY A 30 1.92 -1.05 11.12
C GLY A 30 2.70 -1.86 12.17
N LYS A 31 3.21 -3.03 11.79
CA LYS A 31 4.11 -3.81 12.63
C LYS A 31 5.57 -3.33 12.52
N LEU A 32 5.97 -2.54 11.54
CA LEU A 32 7.35 -2.08 11.38
C LEU A 32 7.66 -0.91 12.33
N THR A 33 7.57 -1.14 13.64
CA THR A 33 7.83 -0.14 14.70
C THR A 33 9.30 0.03 15.03
N THR A 34 10.11 -0.99 14.75
CA THR A 34 11.56 -1.00 14.90
C THR A 34 12.20 -1.57 13.63
N ASN A 35 13.48 -1.28 13.39
CA ASN A 35 14.20 -1.87 12.27
C ASN A 35 14.14 -3.39 12.36
N SER A 36 13.52 -4.03 11.36
CA SER A 36 13.36 -5.48 11.32
C SER A 36 13.59 -5.97 9.90
N LYS A 37 14.77 -6.52 9.67
CA LYS A 37 15.16 -7.10 8.37
C LYS A 37 14.11 -8.07 7.83
N ARG A 38 13.63 -9.00 8.67
CA ARG A 38 12.58 -9.96 8.30
C ARG A 38 11.30 -9.28 7.81
N ARG A 39 10.88 -8.16 8.43
CA ARG A 39 9.65 -7.44 8.04
C ARG A 39 9.87 -6.63 6.76
N ILE A 40 11.04 -6.01 6.60
CA ILE A 40 11.44 -5.30 5.38
C ILE A 40 11.49 -6.28 4.20
N ASP A 41 12.05 -7.46 4.40
CA ASP A 41 12.13 -8.51 3.38
C ASP A 41 10.71 -9.00 3.00
N ALA A 42 9.82 -9.18 3.98
CA ALA A 42 8.43 -9.57 3.72
C ALA A 42 7.64 -8.50 2.94
N LEU A 43 7.80 -7.21 3.30
CA LEU A 43 7.21 -6.10 2.54
C LEU A 43 7.75 -6.06 1.11
N THR A 44 9.06 -6.26 0.96
CA THR A 44 9.74 -6.28 -0.35
C THR A 44 9.25 -7.43 -1.23
N ALA A 45 9.10 -8.64 -0.67
CA ALA A 45 8.54 -9.78 -1.38
C ALA A 45 7.10 -9.51 -1.83
N LEU A 46 6.25 -9.00 -0.93
CA LEU A 46 4.85 -8.69 -1.25
C LEU A 46 4.73 -7.61 -2.33
N ALA A 47 5.63 -6.63 -2.34
CA ALA A 47 5.70 -5.62 -3.40
C ALA A 47 6.14 -6.21 -4.76
N LYS A 48 7.10 -7.13 -4.74
CA LYS A 48 7.56 -7.85 -5.96
C LYS A 48 6.47 -8.76 -6.54
N GLU A 49 5.66 -9.38 -5.70
CA GLU A 49 4.52 -10.23 -6.11
C GLU A 49 3.34 -9.39 -6.61
N SER A 50 3.19 -8.17 -6.07
CA SER A 50 2.03 -7.31 -6.33
C SER A 50 2.33 -6.12 -7.26
N LYS A 51 3.21 -6.31 -8.26
CA LYS A 51 3.69 -5.23 -9.17
C LYS A 51 2.57 -4.38 -9.78
N GLN A 52 1.44 -4.99 -10.11
CA GLN A 52 0.26 -4.30 -10.66
C GLN A 52 -0.35 -3.25 -9.72
N PHE A 53 -0.01 -3.30 -8.43
CA PHE A 53 -0.48 -2.38 -7.38
C PHE A 53 0.65 -1.50 -6.82
N THR A 54 1.73 -1.29 -7.58
CA THR A 54 2.90 -0.50 -7.14
C THR A 54 2.50 0.89 -6.64
N LYS A 55 1.55 1.57 -7.30
CA LYS A 55 1.06 2.90 -6.87
C LYS A 55 0.44 2.87 -5.47
N ASP A 56 -0.37 1.85 -5.17
CA ASP A 56 -0.96 1.68 -3.84
C ASP A 56 0.10 1.37 -2.78
N ILE A 57 1.08 0.55 -3.12
CA ILE A 57 2.18 0.18 -2.21
C ILE A 57 3.03 1.41 -1.84
N VAL A 58 3.36 2.25 -2.83
CA VAL A 58 4.08 3.50 -2.62
C VAL A 58 3.27 4.43 -1.73
N PHE A 59 2.01 4.67 -2.08
CA PHE A 59 1.09 5.49 -1.29
C PHE A 59 0.99 5.03 0.17
N LEU A 60 0.86 3.73 0.41
CA LEU A 60 0.78 3.17 1.78
C LEU A 60 2.09 3.36 2.55
N THR A 61 3.23 3.21 1.89
CA THR A 61 4.55 3.41 2.50
C THR A 61 4.73 4.88 2.89
N GLU A 62 4.40 5.80 1.99
CA GLU A 62 4.50 7.23 2.24
C GLU A 62 3.51 7.69 3.31
N ALA A 63 2.27 7.20 3.29
CA ALA A 63 1.28 7.49 4.33
C ALA A 63 1.75 7.03 5.72
N GLN A 64 2.38 5.85 5.81
CA GLN A 64 2.94 5.36 7.08
C GLN A 64 4.09 6.24 7.56
N ILE A 65 4.98 6.67 6.67
CA ILE A 65 6.09 7.60 7.01
C ILE A 65 5.51 8.92 7.52
N THR A 66 4.56 9.51 6.80
CA THR A 66 3.89 10.75 7.17
C THR A 66 3.21 10.64 8.53
N GLN A 67 2.47 9.55 8.78
CA GLN A 67 1.81 9.33 10.06
C GLN A 67 2.81 9.24 11.22
N VAL A 68 3.88 8.46 11.07
CA VAL A 68 4.91 8.31 12.11
C VAL A 68 5.62 9.64 12.35
N PHE A 69 5.92 10.37 11.27
CA PHE A 69 6.60 11.66 11.34
C PHE A 69 5.73 12.71 12.05
N ILE A 70 4.46 12.84 11.68
CA ILE A 70 3.50 13.74 12.35
C ILE A 70 3.35 13.37 13.83
N SER A 71 3.24 12.08 14.13
CA SER A 71 3.10 11.60 15.52
C SER A 71 4.34 11.90 16.36
N SER A 72 5.52 11.90 15.74
CA SER A 72 6.80 12.20 16.42
C SER A 72 7.09 13.70 16.48
N PHE A 73 6.59 14.48 15.51
CA PHE A 73 6.83 15.91 15.36
C PHE A 73 5.52 16.64 15.04
N PRO A 74 4.66 16.92 16.05
CA PRO A 74 3.35 17.53 15.83
C PRO A 74 3.43 18.91 15.16
N ALA A 75 4.51 19.67 15.42
CA ALA A 75 4.76 20.97 14.81
C ALA A 75 5.10 20.89 13.31
N ALA A 76 5.50 19.72 12.80
CA ALA A 76 5.86 19.52 11.40
C ALA A 76 4.64 19.27 10.49
N PHE A 77 3.43 19.21 11.05
CA PHE A 77 2.18 19.09 10.29
C PHE A 77 2.03 20.19 9.22
N GLN A 78 2.53 21.40 9.50
CA GLN A 78 2.54 22.52 8.54
C GLN A 78 3.45 22.29 7.33
N TYR A 79 4.47 21.44 7.42
CA TYR A 79 5.42 21.16 6.34
C TYR A 79 5.04 19.96 5.48
N PHE A 80 4.47 18.91 6.09
CA PHE A 80 4.14 17.65 5.40
C PHE A 80 2.67 17.52 5.01
N GLY A 81 1.76 18.34 5.56
CA GLY A 81 0.34 18.33 5.20
C GLY A 81 0.05 18.70 3.74
N TYR A 82 1.05 19.16 2.98
CA TYR A 82 0.95 19.58 1.58
C TYR A 82 1.44 18.55 0.55
N TYR A 83 1.97 17.40 0.98
CA TYR A 83 2.61 16.44 0.07
C TYR A 83 1.71 15.27 -0.38
N PHE A 84 0.42 15.27 -0.01
CA PHE A 84 -0.59 14.29 -0.45
C PHE A 84 -1.95 14.92 -0.73
#